data_AF-A0A811S5Y8-F1
#
_entry.id   AF-A0A811S5Y8-F1
#
_cell.length_a   1.000
_cell.length_b   1.000
_cell.length_c   1.000
_cell.angle_alpha   90.00
_cell.angle_beta   90.00
_cell.angle_gamma   90.00
#
_symmetry.space_group_name_H-M   'P 1'
#
loop_
_entity.id
_entity.type
_entity.pdbx_description
1 polymer ?
#
loop_
_entity_poly.entity_id
_entity_poly.type
_entity_poly.pdbx_seq_one_letter_code
_entity_poly.pdbx_strand_id
1 'polypeptide(L)'
;MPSFWHDVWNGDDSMAEKLPELYSHCRLQELTVKQAAEGGLRDSLVARRSTAATAQLAQALQIMEQQRLGEGRDRRQSPLFKRNGDLDTSMLYKTLKTPDSSPDPWA
;
A
#
# COMPACT_ATOMS: atom_id res chain seq x y z
N MET A 1 -9.43 -0.50 9.08
CA MET A 1 -8.06 -1.05 9.01
C MET A 1 -7.68 -1.12 7.54
N PRO A 2 -6.43 -0.89 7.16
CA PRO A 2 -6.08 -0.81 5.76
C PRO A 2 -6.27 -2.15 5.04
N SER A 3 -6.81 -2.10 3.83
CA SER A 3 -6.94 -3.23 2.92
C SER A 3 -5.55 -3.69 2.46
N PHE A 4 -5.31 -4.99 2.48
CA PHE A 4 -4.06 -5.58 2.00
C PHE A 4 -3.90 -5.38 0.48
N TRP A 5 -4.99 -5.48 -0.27
CA TRP A 5 -4.92 -5.45 -1.74
C TRP A 5 -5.03 -4.05 -2.31
N HIS A 6 -5.94 -3.24 -1.76
CA HIS A 6 -6.37 -1.99 -2.38
C HIS A 6 -5.71 -0.75 -1.78
N ASP A 7 -5.24 -0.81 -0.53
CA ASP A 7 -4.56 0.34 0.06
C ASP A 7 -3.07 0.34 -0.29
N VAL A 8 -2.52 1.54 -0.39
CA VAL A 8 -1.08 1.77 -0.55
C VAL A 8 -0.44 1.79 0.84
N TRP A 9 0.00 0.62 1.30
CA TRP A 9 0.73 0.46 2.57
C TRP A 9 2.21 0.08 2.38
N ASN A 10 2.66 -0.10 1.14
CA ASN A 10 4.05 -0.43 0.80
C ASN A 10 4.47 0.28 -0.49
N GLY A 11 5.19 1.40 -0.40
CA GLY A 11 5.64 2.20 -1.55
C GLY A 11 4.49 3.01 -2.16
N ASP A 12 4.46 3.09 -3.49
CA ASP A 12 3.52 3.98 -4.21
C ASP A 12 2.28 3.28 -4.79
N ASP A 13 2.41 2.02 -5.28
CA ASP A 13 1.25 1.28 -5.82
C ASP A 13 0.65 0.27 -4.82
N SER A 14 -0.62 -0.08 -5.08
CA SER A 14 -1.36 -1.08 -4.32
C SER A 14 -0.83 -2.49 -4.54
N MET A 15 -1.11 -3.42 -3.62
CA MET A 15 -0.64 -4.80 -3.78
C MET A 15 -1.34 -5.53 -4.93
N ALA A 16 -2.59 -5.14 -5.25
CA ALA A 16 -3.32 -5.66 -6.40
C ALA A 16 -2.65 -5.29 -7.73
N GLU A 17 -2.08 -4.09 -7.84
CA GLU A 17 -1.35 -3.63 -9.03
C GLU A 17 0.04 -4.26 -9.12
N LYS A 18 0.73 -4.42 -7.98
CA LYS A 18 2.07 -5.03 -7.94
C LYS A 18 2.04 -6.54 -8.18
N LEU A 19 1.02 -7.22 -7.69
CA LEU A 19 0.89 -8.69 -7.72
C LEU A 19 -0.44 -9.14 -8.35
N PRO A 20 -0.69 -8.82 -9.65
CA PRO A 20 -1.97 -9.07 -10.28
C PRO A 20 -2.31 -10.55 -10.43
N GLU A 21 -1.31 -11.42 -10.62
CA GLU A 21 -1.50 -12.86 -10.73
C GLU A 21 -1.86 -13.48 -9.38
N LEU A 22 -1.28 -12.99 -8.29
CA LEU A 22 -1.65 -13.44 -6.95
C LEU A 22 -3.05 -12.95 -6.58
N TYR A 23 -3.36 -11.70 -6.92
CA TYR A 23 -4.66 -11.09 -6.69
C TYR A 23 -5.79 -11.86 -7.40
N SER A 24 -5.60 -12.24 -8.66
CA SER A 24 -6.60 -13.03 -9.42
C SER A 24 -6.88 -14.41 -8.83
N HIS A 25 -5.93 -14.96 -8.07
CA HIS A 25 -6.05 -16.25 -7.38
C HIS A 25 -6.49 -16.11 -5.92
N CYS A 26 -6.80 -14.89 -5.46
CA CYS A 26 -7.30 -14.62 -4.12
C CYS A 26 -8.83 -14.60 -4.10
N ARG A 27 -9.43 -15.48 -3.29
CA ARG A 27 -10.89 -15.56 -3.10
C ARG A 27 -11.43 -14.46 -2.19
N LEU A 28 -10.62 -14.03 -1.22
CA LEU A 28 -10.99 -13.00 -0.25
C LEU A 28 -10.13 -11.76 -0.46
N GLN A 29 -10.66 -10.81 -1.22
CA GLN A 29 -10.01 -9.54 -1.52
C GLN A 29 -10.22 -8.50 -0.40
N GLU A 30 -11.19 -8.74 0.49
CA GLU A 30 -11.45 -7.94 1.69
C GLU A 30 -10.57 -8.37 2.88
N LEU A 31 -9.27 -8.54 2.65
CA LEU A 31 -8.28 -8.83 3.68
C LEU A 31 -7.67 -7.54 4.21
N THR A 32 -7.53 -7.42 5.53
CA THR A 32 -6.69 -6.37 6.12
C THR A 32 -5.23 -6.79 6.13
N VAL A 33 -4.30 -5.82 6.15
CA VAL A 33 -2.85 -6.09 6.25
C VAL A 33 -2.52 -6.96 7.48
N LYS A 34 -3.21 -6.72 8.60
CA LYS A 34 -3.06 -7.50 9.82
C LYS A 34 -3.49 -8.95 9.63
N GLN A 35 -4.68 -9.19 9.09
CA GLN A 35 -5.17 -10.55 8.84
C GLN A 35 -4.28 -11.30 7.85
N ALA A 36 -3.76 -10.61 6.83
CA ALA A 36 -2.79 -11.19 5.93
C ALA A 36 -1.53 -11.66 6.68
N ALA A 37 -0.99 -10.81 7.58
CA ALA A 37 0.20 -11.10 8.39
C ALA A 37 -0.01 -12.26 9.38
N GLU A 38 -1.21 -12.42 9.90
CA GLU A 38 -1.59 -13.53 10.80
C GLU A 38 -1.83 -14.86 10.05
N GLY A 39 -1.57 -14.91 8.73
CA GLY A 39 -1.67 -16.11 7.91
C GLY A 39 -2.89 -16.13 6.97
N GLY A 40 -3.82 -15.20 7.12
CA GLY A 40 -5.06 -15.13 6.33
C GLY A 40 -4.85 -14.94 4.83
N LEU A 41 -3.66 -14.48 4.41
CA LEU A 41 -3.30 -14.40 2.99
C LEU A 41 -3.15 -15.78 2.34
N ARG A 42 -2.67 -16.80 3.07
CA ARG A 42 -2.52 -18.14 2.50
C ARG A 42 -3.86 -18.85 2.41
N ASP A 43 -4.72 -18.63 3.40
CA ASP A 43 -6.04 -19.23 3.50
C ASP A 43 -7.05 -18.63 2.51
N SER A 44 -6.82 -17.39 2.06
CA SER A 44 -7.65 -16.74 1.05
C SER A 44 -7.36 -17.16 -0.38
N LEU A 45 -6.24 -17.87 -0.64
CA LEU A 45 -5.84 -18.26 -1.99
C LEU A 45 -6.51 -19.55 -2.45
N VAL A 46 -6.79 -19.64 -3.75
CA VAL A 46 -7.25 -20.89 -4.39
C VAL A 46 -6.13 -21.94 -4.34
N ALA A 47 -6.48 -23.21 -4.10
CA ALA A 47 -5.51 -24.31 -4.05
C ALA A 47 -4.70 -24.50 -5.35
N ARG A 48 -5.36 -24.34 -6.50
CA ARG A 48 -4.69 -24.36 -7.82
C ARG A 48 -4.20 -22.94 -8.14
N ARG A 49 -2.88 -22.78 -8.19
CA ARG A 49 -2.22 -21.52 -8.55
C ARG A 49 -1.32 -21.71 -9.75
N SER A 50 -1.21 -20.69 -10.59
CA SER A 50 -0.17 -20.65 -11.62
C SER A 50 1.23 -20.57 -10.99
N THR A 51 2.25 -20.86 -11.79
CA THR A 51 3.65 -20.66 -11.40
C THR A 51 3.92 -19.18 -11.08
N ALA A 52 3.35 -18.27 -11.87
CA ALA A 52 3.43 -16.83 -11.65
C ALA A 52 2.79 -16.39 -10.32
N ALA A 53 1.59 -16.87 -10.00
CA ALA A 53 0.93 -16.57 -8.72
C ALA A 53 1.73 -17.13 -7.52
N THR A 54 2.38 -18.28 -7.68
CA THR A 54 3.24 -18.85 -6.63
C THR A 54 4.50 -17.99 -6.40
N ALA A 55 5.12 -17.49 -7.47
CA ALA A 55 6.24 -16.57 -7.37
C ALA A 55 5.84 -15.24 -6.71
N GLN A 56 4.67 -14.70 -7.08
CA GLN A 56 4.14 -13.47 -6.47
C GLN A 56 3.76 -13.66 -5.00
N LEU A 57 3.31 -14.84 -4.58
CA LEU A 57 3.10 -15.14 -3.16
C LEU A 57 4.41 -15.04 -2.37
N ALA A 58 5.50 -15.59 -2.90
CA ALA A 58 6.80 -15.48 -2.24
C ALA A 58 7.23 -14.01 -2.07
N GLN A 59 7.00 -13.19 -3.10
CA GLN A 59 7.24 -11.74 -3.04
C GLN A 59 6.37 -11.05 -1.98
N ALA A 60 5.07 -11.36 -1.93
CA ALA A 60 4.16 -10.81 -0.92
C ALA A 60 4.63 -11.13 0.50
N LEU A 61 5.01 -12.38 0.75
CA LEU A 61 5.50 -12.83 2.06
C LEU A 61 6.81 -12.12 2.45
N GLN A 62 7.74 -11.94 1.50
CA GLN A 62 8.97 -11.21 1.73
C GLN A 62 8.71 -9.73 2.06
N ILE A 63 7.80 -9.06 1.34
CA ILE A 63 7.39 -7.68 1.64
C ILE A 63 6.82 -7.61 3.05
N MET A 64 5.93 -8.55 3.41
CA MET A 64 5.31 -8.57 4.73
C MET A 64 6.32 -8.83 5.85
N GLU A 65 7.33 -9.67 5.63
CA GLU A 65 8.41 -9.90 6.60
C GLU A 65 9.27 -8.64 6.83
N GLN A 66 9.45 -7.81 5.80
CA GLN A 66 10.12 -6.51 5.91
C GLN A 66 9.27 -5.47 6.64
N GLN A 67 7.95 -5.62 6.66
CA GLN A 67 7.04 -4.71 7.35
C GLN A 67 6.84 -5.12 8.81
N ARG A 68 7.44 -4.36 9.73
CA ARG A 68 7.17 -4.49 11.16
C ARG A 68 5.89 -3.75 11.52
N LEU A 69 4.77 -4.47 11.64
CA LEU A 69 3.53 -3.89 12.18
C LEU A 69 3.76 -3.52 13.66
N GLY A 70 3.61 -2.23 13.98
CA GLY A 70 3.68 -1.76 15.37
C GLY A 70 2.40 -2.08 16.13
N GLU A 71 2.51 -2.36 17.42
CA GLU A 71 1.35 -2.43 18.30
C GLU A 71 0.87 -1.01 18.64
N GLY A 72 -0.33 -0.65 18.20
CA GLY A 72 -0.92 0.66 18.48
C GLY A 72 -1.89 1.15 17.41
N ARG A 73 -2.39 2.38 17.59
CA ARG A 73 -3.16 3.06 16.53
C ARG A 73 -2.22 3.48 15.41
N ASP A 74 -2.68 3.25 14.19
CA ASP A 74 -2.00 3.71 12.99
C ASP A 74 -1.75 5.23 13.04
N ARG A 75 -0.53 5.66 12.71
CA ARG A 75 -0.14 7.08 12.73
C ARG A 75 0.24 7.50 11.31
N ARG A 76 -0.59 8.36 10.74
CA ARG A 76 -0.31 8.99 9.45
C ARG A 76 0.91 9.91 9.60
N GLN A 77 1.96 9.60 8.86
CA GLN A 77 3.12 10.47 8.73
C GLN A 77 3.10 11.06 7.33
N SER A 78 3.11 12.39 7.25
CA SER A 78 3.29 13.12 6.00
C SER A 78 4.42 14.10 6.22
N PRO A 79 5.34 14.28 5.25
CA PRO A 79 6.32 15.35 5.27
C PRO A 79 5.67 16.73 5.39
N LEU A 80 4.39 16.83 5.00
CA LEU A 80 3.59 18.05 5.02
C LEU A 80 2.91 18.30 6.36
N PHE A 81 3.09 17.46 7.39
CA PHE A 81 2.61 17.77 8.73
C PHE A 81 3.66 18.54 9.53
N LYS A 82 3.22 19.60 10.19
CA LYS A 82 3.97 20.27 11.25
C LYS A 82 4.08 19.35 12.47
N ARG A 83 5.03 19.64 13.35
CA ARG A 83 5.24 18.89 14.62
C ARG A 83 4.00 18.87 15.53
N ASN A 84 3.09 19.84 15.39
CA ASN A 84 1.84 19.91 16.15
C ASN A 84 0.69 19.09 15.51
N GLY A 85 0.91 18.45 14.36
CA GLY A 85 -0.09 17.67 13.64
C GLY A 85 -0.92 18.46 12.62
N ASP A 86 -0.75 19.80 12.55
CA ASP A 86 -1.40 20.61 11.53
C ASP A 86 -0.72 20.44 10.17
N LEU A 87 -1.49 20.62 9.10
CA LEU A 87 -0.94 20.68 7.75
C LEU A 87 -0.04 21.92 7.60
N ASP A 88 1.19 21.73 7.11
CA ASP A 88 2.11 22.79 6.75
C ASP A 88 1.74 23.39 5.40
N THR A 89 0.70 24.24 5.43
CA THR A 89 0.20 24.96 4.26
C THR A 89 1.26 25.84 3.59
N SER A 90 2.26 26.31 4.36
CA SER A 90 3.36 27.13 3.82
C SER A 90 4.35 26.29 3.03
N MET A 91 4.71 25.11 3.53
CA MET A 91 5.52 24.15 2.78
C MET A 91 4.78 23.67 1.53
N LEU A 92 3.50 23.30 1.66
CA LEU A 92 2.63 22.87 0.55
C LEU A 92 2.54 23.93 -0.55
N TYR A 93 2.30 25.19 -0.17
CA TYR A 93 2.26 26.29 -1.13
C TYR A 93 3.60 26.49 -1.84
N LYS A 94 4.72 26.35 -1.12
CA LYS A 94 6.05 26.44 -1.72
C LYS A 94 6.33 25.30 -2.69
N THR A 95 6.00 24.05 -2.32
CA THR A 95 6.20 22.88 -3.20
C THR A 95 5.35 22.96 -4.46
N LEU A 96 4.11 23.48 -4.35
CA LEU A 96 3.21 23.68 -5.49
C LEU A 96 3.63 24.88 -6.38
N LYS A 97 4.35 25.85 -5.82
CA LYS A 97 4.78 27.08 -6.52
C LYS A 97 6.23 27.02 -7.00
N THR A 98 6.99 25.99 -6.67
CA THR A 98 8.31 25.75 -7.28
C THR A 98 8.11 25.49 -8.79
N PRO A 99 8.80 26.24 -9.67
CA PRO A 99 8.57 26.18 -11.09
C PRO A 99 9.23 24.93 -11.68
N ASP A 100 8.50 23.82 -11.65
CA ASP A 100 8.48 22.86 -12.77
C ASP A 100 7.12 23.01 -13.45
N SER A 101 6.92 24.20 -14.00
CA SER A 101 5.70 24.64 -14.63
C SER A 101 5.65 24.09 -16.05
N SER A 102 4.91 23.00 -16.29
CA SER A 102 4.10 22.93 -17.51
C SER A 102 2.83 23.75 -17.22
N PRO A 103 2.59 24.87 -17.90
CA PRO A 103 1.36 25.63 -17.71
C PRO A 103 0.19 24.89 -18.35
N ASP A 104 -0.87 24.70 -17.56
CA ASP A 104 -2.26 24.36 -17.90
C ASP A 104 -2.59 23.25 -18.91
N PRO A 105 -3.29 22.17 -18.47
CA PRO A 105 -4.06 21.30 -19.35
C PRO A 105 -5.43 21.88 -19.77
N TRP A 106 -5.81 23.08 -19.30
CA TRP A 106 -7.14 23.68 -19.51
C TRP A 106 -7.11 25.16 -19.94
N ALA A 107 -6.01 25.62 -20.56
CA ALA A 107 -5.97 26.89 -21.28
C ALA A 107 -6.48 26.75 -22.73
#